data_AF-A0A354BLK3-F1
#
_entry.id   AF-A0A354BLK3-F1
#
_cell.length_a   1.000
_cell.length_b   1.000
_cell.length_c   1.000
_cell.angle_alpha   90.00
_cell.angle_beta   90.00
_cell.angle_gamma   90.00
#
_symmetry.space_group_name_H-M   'P 1'
#
loop_
_entity.id
_entity.type
_entity.pdbx_description
1 polymer ?
#
loop_
_entity_poly.entity_id
_entity_poly.type
_entity_poly.pdbx_seq_one_letter_code
_entity_poly.pdbx_strand_id
1 'polypeptide(L)'
;LNVSLFTVEALDQAEDYVISIGVTDEGDVLDEEIVLRLFSLPGTVSQSTASPLDHPTLRTRTEERQDAIRRQISKRNAEFFEIEVDKLDSWADDLKVGLEREIKEFDRQIKEARRAAVAALTLEEKLVGQKQIKAIEAERGKRRRALFDAQDEIDQRREQLITEIEGKLQQRIGVERLFTVRWKLV
;
A
#
# COMPACT_ATOMS: atom_id res chain seq x y z
N LEU A 1 27.19 -20.23 -14.94
CA LEU A 1 25.76 -19.95 -14.72
C LEU A 1 25.49 -20.06 -13.23
N ASN A 2 24.81 -19.08 -12.65
CA ASN A 2 24.44 -19.06 -11.24
C ASN A 2 22.92 -18.88 -11.11
N VAL A 3 22.31 -19.62 -10.17
CA VAL A 3 20.92 -19.45 -9.76
C VAL A 3 20.85 -19.22 -8.26
N SER A 4 20.10 -18.21 -7.85
CA SER A 4 19.86 -17.86 -6.46
C SER A 4 18.39 -17.51 -6.22
N LEU A 5 17.89 -17.81 -5.03
CA LEU A 5 16.61 -17.36 -4.51
C LEU A 5 16.85 -16.06 -3.74
N PHE A 6 16.09 -15.04 -4.09
CA PHE A 6 16.11 -13.73 -3.45
C PHE A 6 14.76 -13.49 -2.80
N THR A 7 14.75 -13.42 -1.48
CA THR A 7 13.54 -13.22 -0.68
C THR A 7 13.54 -11.80 -0.13
N VAL A 8 12.42 -11.09 -0.33
CA VAL A 8 12.19 -9.77 0.25
C VAL A 8 10.96 -9.86 1.14
N GLU A 9 11.13 -9.58 2.42
CA GLU A 9 10.03 -9.53 3.40
C GLU A 9 9.76 -8.08 3.80
N ALA A 10 8.50 -7.67 3.65
CA ALA A 10 7.99 -6.38 4.10
C ALA A 10 6.53 -6.53 4.56
N LEU A 11 6.20 -6.04 5.76
CA LEU A 11 4.82 -5.96 6.29
C LEU A 11 3.97 -7.22 6.03
N ASP A 12 4.38 -8.33 6.64
CA ASP A 12 3.71 -9.63 6.61
C ASP A 12 3.54 -10.25 5.20
N GLN A 13 4.19 -9.67 4.19
CA GLN A 13 4.31 -10.25 2.86
C GLN A 13 5.77 -10.61 2.59
N ALA A 14 5.96 -11.84 2.11
CA ALA A 14 7.23 -12.33 1.61
C ALA A 14 7.12 -12.55 0.10
N GLU A 15 8.07 -12.00 -0.64
CA GLU A 15 8.16 -12.16 -2.09
C GLU A 15 9.46 -12.87 -2.45
N ASP A 16 9.33 -13.96 -3.21
CA ASP A 16 10.44 -14.78 -3.66
C ASP A 16 10.73 -14.56 -5.15
N TYR A 17 12.01 -14.32 -5.46
CA TYR A 17 12.50 -14.07 -6.80
C TYR A 17 13.63 -15.03 -7.14
N VAL A 18 13.48 -15.80 -8.22
CA VAL A 18 14.58 -16.62 -8.74
C VAL A 18 15.43 -15.77 -9.67
N ILE A 19 16.69 -15.54 -9.29
CA ILE A 19 17.68 -14.81 -10.08
C ILE A 19 18.55 -15.83 -10.81
N SER A 20 18.47 -15.85 -12.14
CA SER A 20 19.25 -16.74 -13.01
C SER A 20 20.18 -15.94 -13.91
N ILE A 21 21.49 -16.16 -13.80
CA ILE A 21 22.50 -15.42 -14.58
C ILE A 21 23.45 -16.40 -15.26
N GLY A 22 23.55 -16.29 -16.58
CA GLY A 22 24.50 -17.00 -17.41
C GLY A 22 25.61 -16.06 -17.88
N VAL A 23 26.85 -16.50 -17.80
CA VAL A 23 28.00 -15.82 -18.38
C VAL A 23 28.78 -16.85 -19.20
N THR A 24 29.23 -16.45 -20.39
CA THR A 24 30.09 -17.26 -21.28
C THR A 24 31.53 -17.22 -20.78
N ASP A 25 32.38 -18.09 -21.29
CA ASP A 25 33.82 -18.05 -20.97
C ASP A 25 34.53 -16.79 -21.50
N GLU A 26 33.92 -16.10 -22.46
CA GLU A 26 34.40 -14.83 -23.02
C GLU A 26 33.95 -13.63 -22.17
N GLY A 27 33.12 -13.85 -21.14
CA GLY A 27 32.61 -12.83 -20.24
C GLY A 27 31.29 -12.21 -20.66
N ASP A 28 30.70 -12.66 -21.77
CA ASP A 28 29.40 -12.19 -22.24
C ASP A 28 28.27 -12.68 -21.35
N VAL A 29 27.33 -11.79 -21.05
CA VAL A 29 26.18 -12.09 -20.21
C VAL A 29 25.02 -12.56 -21.09
N LEU A 30 24.40 -13.67 -20.69
CA LEU A 30 23.19 -14.17 -21.33
C LEU A 30 21.95 -13.49 -20.74
N ASP A 31 20.99 -13.19 -21.60
CA ASP A 31 19.66 -12.76 -21.17
C ASP A 31 18.97 -13.85 -20.34
N GLU A 32 18.16 -13.44 -19.37
CA GLU A 32 17.46 -14.34 -18.44
C GLU A 32 16.62 -15.39 -19.17
N GLU A 33 15.95 -15.03 -20.27
CA GLU A 33 15.19 -15.97 -21.11
C GLU A 33 16.07 -17.06 -21.73
N ILE A 34 17.30 -16.70 -22.17
CA ILE A 34 18.25 -17.65 -22.73
C ILE A 34 18.74 -18.60 -21.64
N VAL A 35 19.01 -18.07 -20.44
CA VAL A 35 19.40 -18.86 -19.27
C VAL A 35 18.32 -19.87 -18.90
N LEU A 36 17.05 -19.45 -18.89
CA LEU A 36 15.91 -20.34 -18.65
C LEU A 36 15.77 -21.39 -19.74
N ARG A 37 16.00 -21.01 -21.01
CA ARG A 37 15.96 -21.94 -22.14
C ARG A 37 17.08 -22.98 -22.08
N LEU A 38 18.25 -22.66 -21.51
CA LEU A 38 19.29 -23.67 -21.29
C LEU A 38 18.81 -24.79 -20.37
N PHE A 39 17.97 -24.49 -19.37
CA PHE A 39 17.40 -25.50 -18.48
C PHE A 39 16.33 -26.39 -19.12
N SER A 40 15.77 -25.99 -20.27
CA SER A 40 14.82 -26.84 -21.01
C SER A 40 15.51 -27.79 -21.99
N LEU A 41 16.81 -27.63 -22.21
CA LEU A 41 17.58 -28.52 -23.09
C LEU A 41 18.02 -29.79 -22.33
N PRO A 42 17.98 -30.96 -22.98
CA PRO A 42 18.57 -32.16 -22.40
C PRO A 42 20.09 -31.98 -22.28
N GLY A 43 20.64 -32.35 -21.13
CA GLY A 43 22.07 -32.23 -20.85
C GLY A 43 22.66 -33.51 -20.28
N THR A 44 23.96 -33.70 -20.50
CA THR A 44 24.74 -34.78 -19.90
C THR A 44 25.81 -34.21 -18.97
N VAL A 45 25.97 -34.80 -17.78
CA VAL A 45 27.00 -34.39 -16.83
C VAL A 45 28.37 -34.81 -17.37
N SER A 46 29.22 -33.85 -17.69
CA SER A 46 30.63 -34.06 -18.02
C SER A 46 31.51 -33.61 -16.87
N GLN A 47 32.62 -34.30 -16.63
CA GLN A 47 33.63 -33.82 -15.68
C GLN A 47 34.22 -32.51 -16.22
N SER A 48 34.13 -31.45 -15.42
CA SER A 48 34.69 -30.13 -15.74
C SER A 48 36.12 -30.02 -15.24
N THR A 49 36.97 -29.35 -16.01
CA THR A 49 38.29 -28.90 -15.54
C THR A 49 38.14 -27.84 -14.45
N ALA A 50 39.08 -27.83 -13.49
CA ALA A 50 39.07 -27.06 -12.25
C ALA A 50 39.32 -25.55 -12.47
N SER A 51 38.40 -24.87 -13.15
CA SER A 51 38.38 -23.40 -13.20
C SER A 51 37.50 -22.86 -12.06
N PRO A 52 37.83 -21.70 -11.45
CA PRO A 52 37.01 -21.12 -10.40
C PRO A 52 35.59 -20.85 -10.90
N LEU A 53 34.60 -21.39 -10.19
CA LEU A 53 33.17 -21.16 -10.46
C LEU A 53 32.71 -19.72 -10.13
N ASP A 54 33.58 -18.93 -9.49
CA ASP A 54 33.28 -17.57 -9.01
C ASP A 54 33.83 -16.54 -10.01
N HIS A 55 32.99 -16.17 -10.99
CA HIS A 55 33.32 -15.15 -11.98
C HIS A 55 32.87 -13.77 -11.46
N PRO A 56 33.74 -12.74 -11.41
CA PRO A 56 33.38 -11.41 -10.90
C PRO A 56 32.12 -10.82 -11.56
N THR A 57 31.99 -10.99 -12.87
CA THR A 57 30.80 -10.58 -13.64
C THR A 57 29.52 -11.24 -13.16
N LEU A 58 29.54 -12.52 -12.75
CA LEU A 58 28.35 -13.18 -12.21
C LEU A 58 27.89 -12.48 -10.93
N ARG A 59 28.81 -12.19 -10.01
CA ARG A 59 28.49 -11.49 -8.76
C ARG A 59 27.92 -10.10 -9.01
N THR A 60 28.58 -9.29 -9.83
CA THR A 60 28.12 -7.94 -10.16
C THR A 60 26.72 -7.96 -10.79
N ARG A 61 26.46 -8.88 -11.72
CA ARG A 61 25.12 -9.01 -12.32
C ARG A 61 24.06 -9.48 -11.33
N THR A 62 24.42 -10.36 -10.39
CA THR A 62 23.51 -10.78 -9.32
C THR A 62 23.11 -9.59 -8.45
N GLU A 63 24.09 -8.77 -8.05
CA GLU A 63 23.85 -7.55 -7.27
C GLU A 63 22.99 -6.52 -8.03
N GLU A 64 23.29 -6.26 -9.31
CA GLU A 64 22.49 -5.38 -10.17
C GLU A 64 21.03 -5.84 -10.27
N ARG A 65 20.81 -7.15 -10.41
CA ARG A 65 19.45 -7.71 -10.50
C ARG A 65 18.71 -7.61 -9.16
N GLN A 66 19.39 -7.87 -8.04
CA GLN A 66 18.82 -7.66 -6.70
C GLN A 66 18.40 -6.20 -6.52
N ASP A 67 19.25 -5.25 -6.87
CA ASP A 67 18.94 -3.82 -6.76
C ASP A 67 17.79 -3.38 -7.68
N ALA A 68 17.70 -3.93 -8.88
CA ALA A 68 16.57 -3.69 -9.77
C ALA A 68 15.25 -4.17 -9.17
N ILE A 69 15.22 -5.39 -8.63
CA ILE A 69 14.04 -5.95 -7.94
C ILE A 69 13.64 -5.06 -6.75
N ARG A 70 14.61 -4.67 -5.92
CA ARG A 70 14.38 -3.79 -4.76
C ARG A 70 13.78 -2.45 -5.16
N ARG A 71 14.30 -1.82 -6.22
CA ARG A 71 13.75 -0.55 -6.74
C ARG A 71 12.32 -0.72 -7.24
N GLN A 72 12.01 -1.82 -7.92
CA GLN A 72 10.66 -2.11 -8.38
C GLN A 72 9.68 -2.30 -7.22
N ILE A 73 10.06 -3.07 -6.20
CA ILE A 73 9.25 -3.26 -4.99
C ILE A 73 9.03 -1.92 -4.29
N SER A 74 10.09 -1.13 -4.10
CA SER A 74 9.99 0.19 -3.48
C SER A 74 9.06 1.13 -4.24
N LYS A 75 9.13 1.13 -5.59
CA LYS A 75 8.25 1.93 -6.43
C LYS A 75 6.79 1.50 -6.31
N ARG A 76 6.51 0.20 -6.40
CA ARG A 76 5.14 -0.34 -6.26
C ARG A 76 4.57 -0.03 -4.86
N ASN A 77 5.40 -0.12 -3.82
CA ASN A 77 4.98 0.21 -2.46
C ASN A 77 4.66 1.70 -2.30
N ALA A 78 5.43 2.59 -2.96
CA ALA A 78 5.14 4.02 -2.98
C ALA A 78 3.83 4.33 -3.72
N GLU A 79 3.60 3.74 -4.90
CA GLU A 79 2.35 3.91 -5.65
C GLU A 79 1.13 3.42 -4.86
N PHE A 80 1.23 2.26 -4.22
CA PHE A 80 0.17 1.74 -3.35
C PHE A 80 -0.13 2.69 -2.19
N PHE A 81 0.92 3.27 -1.61
CA PHE A 81 0.78 4.21 -0.50
C PHE A 81 0.09 5.51 -0.93
N GLU A 82 0.50 6.12 -2.04
CA GLU A 82 -0.12 7.33 -2.57
C GLU A 82 -1.64 7.11 -2.79
N ILE A 83 -2.01 5.96 -3.36
CA ILE A 83 -3.42 5.60 -3.55
C ILE A 83 -4.17 5.52 -2.21
N GLU A 84 -3.55 4.98 -1.17
CA GLU A 84 -4.23 4.82 0.13
C GLU A 84 -4.35 6.16 0.88
N VAL A 85 -3.37 7.05 0.75
CA VAL A 85 -3.46 8.45 1.21
C VAL A 85 -4.62 9.16 0.51
N ASP A 86 -4.65 9.09 -0.83
CA ASP A 86 -5.67 9.78 -1.64
C ASP A 86 -7.09 9.32 -1.28
N LYS A 87 -7.27 8.01 -1.04
CA LYS A 87 -8.55 7.46 -0.56
C LYS A 87 -8.92 8.01 0.81
N LEU A 88 -7.97 8.06 1.74
CA LEU A 88 -8.21 8.53 3.10
C LEU A 88 -8.59 10.01 3.10
N ASP A 89 -7.91 10.82 2.31
CA ASP A 89 -8.19 12.25 2.14
C ASP A 89 -9.55 12.49 1.47
N SER A 90 -9.85 11.75 0.38
CA SER A 90 -11.17 11.84 -0.27
C SER A 90 -12.30 11.43 0.67
N TRP A 91 -12.11 10.37 1.44
CA TRP A 91 -13.09 9.93 2.43
C TRP A 91 -13.28 10.98 3.54
N ALA A 92 -12.19 11.58 4.01
CA ALA A 92 -12.23 12.66 5.00
C ALA A 92 -13.02 13.87 4.51
N ASP A 93 -12.79 14.28 3.26
CA ASP A 93 -13.50 15.39 2.63
C ASP A 93 -15.00 15.09 2.45
N ASP A 94 -15.34 13.89 1.96
CA ASP A 94 -16.73 13.46 1.79
C ASP A 94 -17.49 13.43 3.13
N LEU A 95 -16.85 12.90 4.17
CA LEU A 95 -17.42 12.84 5.51
C LEU A 95 -17.66 14.23 6.09
N LYS A 96 -16.68 15.13 5.94
CA LYS A 96 -16.79 16.53 6.37
C LYS A 96 -17.93 17.24 5.65
N VAL A 97 -17.99 17.16 4.32
CA VAL A 97 -19.05 17.80 3.52
C VAL A 97 -20.43 17.25 3.88
N GLY A 98 -20.55 15.94 4.06
CA GLY A 98 -21.79 15.28 4.47
C GLY A 98 -22.31 15.81 5.81
N LEU A 99 -21.45 15.85 6.82
CA LEU A 99 -21.79 16.32 8.16
C LEU A 99 -22.06 17.83 8.22
N GLU A 100 -21.29 18.66 7.50
CA GLU A 100 -21.55 20.10 7.39
C GLU A 100 -22.92 20.38 6.76
N ARG A 101 -23.28 19.61 5.73
CA ARG A 101 -24.60 19.70 5.08
C ARG A 101 -25.73 19.34 6.03
N GLU A 102 -25.58 18.27 6.81
CA GLU A 102 -26.57 17.89 7.82
C GLU A 102 -26.74 18.95 8.92
N ILE A 103 -25.64 19.50 9.43
CA ILE A 103 -25.68 20.57 10.45
C ILE A 103 -26.43 21.79 9.90
N LYS A 104 -26.15 22.17 8.64
CA LYS A 104 -26.83 23.28 7.96
C LYS A 104 -28.32 23.01 7.76
N GLU A 105 -28.69 21.77 7.48
CA GLU A 105 -30.09 21.35 7.36
C GLU A 105 -30.81 21.42 8.72
N PHE A 106 -30.18 21.00 9.81
CA PHE A 106 -30.76 21.21 11.15
C PHE A 106 -30.91 22.69 11.48
N ASP A 107 -29.96 23.55 11.11
CA ASP A 107 -30.09 25.00 11.30
C ASP A 107 -31.26 25.59 10.49
N ARG A 108 -31.56 25.05 9.30
CA ARG A 108 -32.75 25.41 8.52
C ARG A 108 -34.03 24.97 9.24
N GLN A 109 -34.10 23.72 9.67
CA GLN A 109 -35.26 23.17 10.39
C GLN A 109 -35.54 23.90 11.70
N ILE A 110 -34.52 24.29 12.46
CA ILE A 110 -34.67 25.11 13.68
C ILE A 110 -35.29 26.47 13.34
N LYS A 111 -34.85 27.13 12.26
CA LYS A 111 -35.42 28.42 11.83
C LYS A 111 -36.88 28.28 11.42
N GLU A 112 -37.24 27.21 10.72
CA GLU A 112 -38.61 26.94 10.31
C GLU A 112 -39.52 26.62 11.51
N ALA A 113 -39.06 25.76 12.41
CA ALA A 113 -39.78 25.44 13.64
C ALA A 113 -39.97 26.68 14.54
N ARG A 114 -38.96 27.57 14.61
CA ARG A 114 -39.08 28.87 15.32
C ARG A 114 -40.13 29.77 14.69
N ARG A 115 -40.17 29.89 13.36
CA ARG A 115 -41.21 30.67 12.66
C ARG A 115 -42.61 30.11 12.91
N ALA A 116 -42.77 28.79 12.82
CA ALA A 116 -44.04 28.12 13.08
C ALA A 116 -44.50 28.33 14.54
N ALA A 117 -43.60 28.21 15.51
CA ALA A 117 -43.90 28.44 16.92
C ALA A 117 -44.29 29.91 17.22
N VAL A 118 -43.71 30.88 16.52
CA VAL A 118 -44.11 32.30 16.65
C VAL A 118 -45.50 32.55 16.05
N ALA A 119 -45.83 31.89 14.94
CA ALA A 119 -47.12 32.03 14.25
C ALA A 119 -48.29 31.30 14.94
N ALA A 120 -48.01 30.39 15.87
CA ALA A 120 -49.01 29.62 16.60
C ALA A 120 -49.96 30.51 17.43
N LEU A 121 -51.25 30.19 17.37
CA LEU A 121 -52.33 30.99 17.99
C LEU A 121 -52.61 30.54 19.42
N THR A 122 -52.35 29.28 19.74
CA THR A 122 -52.61 28.71 21.07
C THR A 122 -51.32 28.47 21.86
N LEU A 123 -51.42 28.47 23.19
CA LEU A 123 -50.30 28.13 24.08
C LEU A 123 -49.83 26.69 23.86
N GLU A 124 -50.75 25.79 23.55
CA GLU A 124 -50.51 24.36 23.32
C GLU A 124 -49.65 24.16 22.06
N GLU A 125 -50.00 24.81 20.95
CA GLU A 125 -49.21 24.81 19.71
C GLU A 125 -47.81 25.43 19.92
N LYS A 126 -47.72 26.53 20.70
CA LYS A 126 -46.42 27.13 21.06
C LYS A 126 -45.56 26.15 21.85
N LEU A 127 -46.14 25.41 22.79
CA LEU A 127 -45.43 24.40 23.59
C LEU A 127 -44.93 23.23 22.73
N VAL A 128 -45.75 22.75 21.79
CA VAL A 128 -45.35 21.72 20.81
C VAL A 128 -44.18 22.21 19.97
N GLY A 129 -44.26 23.43 19.44
CA GLY A 129 -43.16 24.04 18.65
C GLY A 129 -41.85 24.15 19.44
N GLN A 130 -41.90 24.57 20.72
CA GLN A 130 -40.71 24.63 21.58
C GLN A 130 -40.09 23.25 21.85
N LYS A 131 -40.92 22.21 22.05
CA LYS A 131 -40.44 20.83 22.20
C LYS A 131 -39.75 20.35 20.91
N GLN A 132 -40.31 20.67 19.76
CA GLN A 132 -39.73 20.29 18.46
C GLN A 132 -38.39 21.00 18.20
N ILE A 133 -38.28 22.30 18.51
CA ILE A 133 -37.00 23.03 18.43
C ILE A 133 -35.95 22.36 19.31
N LYS A 134 -36.28 22.04 20.56
CA LYS A 134 -35.36 21.38 21.50
C LYS A 134 -34.91 20.01 21.00
N ALA A 135 -35.80 19.24 20.39
CA ALA A 135 -35.48 17.94 19.80
C ALA A 135 -34.48 18.06 18.63
N ILE A 136 -34.71 19.02 17.73
CA ILE A 136 -33.81 19.29 16.59
C ILE A 136 -32.44 19.80 17.08
N GLU A 137 -32.42 20.68 18.09
CA GLU A 137 -31.17 21.17 18.70
C GLU A 137 -30.36 20.03 19.34
N ALA A 138 -31.02 19.07 19.99
CA ALA A 138 -30.37 17.89 20.55
C ALA A 138 -29.72 17.01 19.46
N GLU A 139 -30.41 16.81 18.33
CA GLU A 139 -29.89 16.01 17.22
C GLU A 139 -28.71 16.70 16.52
N ARG A 140 -28.79 18.02 16.30
CA ARG A 140 -27.65 18.83 15.83
C ARG A 140 -26.43 18.70 16.73
N GLY A 141 -26.64 18.73 18.06
CA GLY A 141 -25.57 18.55 19.04
C GLY A 141 -24.91 17.17 18.99
N LYS A 142 -25.66 16.12 18.66
CA LYS A 142 -25.08 14.78 18.41
C LYS A 142 -24.27 14.76 17.12
N ARG A 143 -24.78 15.31 16.02
CA ARG A 143 -24.03 15.35 14.74
C ARG A 143 -22.75 16.17 14.82
N ARG A 144 -22.75 17.26 15.59
CA ARG A 144 -21.52 18.02 15.86
C ARG A 144 -20.49 17.20 16.63
N ARG A 145 -20.90 16.35 17.58
CA ARG A 145 -19.98 15.43 18.26
C ARG A 145 -19.44 14.37 17.30
N ALA A 146 -20.32 13.77 16.51
CA ALA A 146 -19.92 12.81 15.48
C ALA A 146 -18.91 13.39 14.47
N LEU A 147 -18.97 14.70 14.19
CA LEU A 147 -17.95 15.39 13.38
C LEU A 147 -16.57 15.40 14.04
N PHE A 148 -16.49 15.62 15.35
CA PHE A 148 -15.23 15.57 16.07
C PHE A 148 -14.72 14.13 16.17
N ASP A 149 -15.58 13.17 16.51
CA ASP A 149 -15.20 11.76 16.58
C ASP A 149 -14.68 11.24 15.23
N ALA A 150 -15.32 11.65 14.13
CA ALA A 150 -14.88 11.35 12.78
C ALA A 150 -13.52 11.96 12.42
N GLN A 151 -13.25 13.19 12.85
CA GLN A 151 -11.95 13.84 12.65
C GLN A 151 -10.85 13.11 13.41
N ASP A 152 -11.10 12.74 14.65
CA ASP A 152 -10.16 11.96 15.47
C ASP A 152 -9.87 10.60 14.83
N GLU A 153 -10.87 9.93 14.25
CA GLU A 153 -10.69 8.66 13.52
C GLU A 153 -9.82 8.85 12.26
N ILE A 154 -10.04 9.92 11.49
CA ILE A 154 -9.21 10.24 10.31
C ILE A 154 -7.75 10.46 10.73
N ASP A 155 -7.52 11.23 11.78
CA ASP A 155 -6.17 11.50 12.28
C ASP A 155 -5.50 10.22 12.80
N GLN A 156 -6.24 9.36 13.51
CA GLN A 156 -5.73 8.06 13.94
C GLN A 156 -5.35 7.17 12.77
N ARG A 157 -6.16 7.14 11.70
CA ARG A 157 -5.85 6.36 10.49
C ARG A 157 -4.64 6.93 9.74
N ARG A 158 -4.48 8.25 9.69
CA ARG A 158 -3.28 8.88 9.12
C ARG A 158 -2.02 8.47 9.86
N GLU A 159 -2.05 8.47 11.19
CA GLU A 159 -0.92 8.05 12.02
C GLU A 159 -0.59 6.56 11.82
N GLN A 160 -1.61 5.70 11.73
CA GLN A 160 -1.44 4.28 11.40
C GLN A 160 -0.77 4.11 10.04
N LEU A 161 -1.23 4.84 9.03
CA LEU A 161 -0.67 4.81 7.69
C LEU A 161 0.81 5.24 7.68
N ILE A 162 1.18 6.27 8.46
CA ILE A 162 2.59 6.69 8.64
C ILE A 162 3.42 5.57 9.28
N THR A 163 2.91 4.95 10.34
CA THR A 163 3.58 3.82 11.01
C THR A 163 3.79 2.65 10.05
N GLU A 164 2.83 2.37 9.18
CA GLU A 164 2.97 1.37 8.12
C GLU A 164 4.07 1.74 7.11
N ILE A 165 4.24 3.01 6.73
CA ILE A 165 5.36 3.44 5.86
C ILE A 165 6.69 3.12 6.51
N GLU A 166 6.84 3.50 7.77
CA GLU A 166 8.09 3.27 8.51
C GLU A 166 8.40 1.76 8.58
N GLY A 167 7.38 0.93 8.74
CA GLY A 167 7.46 -0.52 8.62
C GLY A 167 7.89 -1.00 7.21
N LYS A 168 7.31 -0.46 6.13
CA LYS A 168 7.66 -0.82 4.73
C LYS A 168 9.10 -0.46 4.38
N LEU A 169 9.67 0.53 5.06
CA LEU A 169 11.07 0.93 4.87
C LEU A 169 12.04 -0.10 5.46
N GLN A 170 11.64 -0.81 6.52
CA GLN A 170 12.43 -1.85 7.19
C GLN A 170 12.25 -3.20 6.50
N GLN A 171 12.85 -3.35 5.32
CA GLN A 171 12.82 -4.61 4.57
C GLN A 171 13.83 -5.61 5.14
N ARG A 172 13.42 -6.88 5.31
CA ARG A 172 14.36 -7.99 5.50
C ARG A 172 14.65 -8.64 4.16
N ILE A 173 15.92 -8.93 3.92
CA ILE A 173 16.38 -9.45 2.65
C ILE A 173 17.15 -10.73 2.90
N GLY A 174 16.78 -11.79 2.19
CA GLY A 174 17.46 -13.08 2.17
C GLY A 174 17.99 -13.38 0.78
N VAL A 175 19.21 -13.93 0.71
CA VAL A 175 19.78 -14.46 -0.54
C VAL A 175 20.23 -15.88 -0.27
N GLU A 176 19.64 -16.85 -0.96
CA GLU A 176 20.05 -18.25 -0.93
C GLU A 176 20.61 -18.65 -2.30
N ARG A 177 21.87 -19.08 -2.35
CA ARG A 177 22.46 -19.63 -3.58
C ARG A 177 21.96 -21.06 -3.77
N LEU A 178 21.16 -21.30 -4.79
CA LEU A 178 20.65 -22.64 -5.10
C LEU A 178 21.74 -23.50 -5.73
N PHE A 179 22.36 -23.03 -6.82
CA PHE A 179 23.48 -23.71 -7.45
C PHE A 179 24.29 -22.80 -8.37
N THR A 180 25.51 -23.25 -8.67
CA THR A 180 26.35 -22.67 -9.73
C THR A 180 26.89 -23.81 -10.58
N VAL A 181 26.69 -23.73 -11.89
CA VAL A 181 27.14 -24.74 -12.85
C VAL A 181 27.88 -24.10 -14.01
N ARG A 182 28.93 -24.80 -14.47
CA ARG A 182 29.54 -24.54 -15.78
C ARG A 182 28.75 -25.30 -16.83
N TRP A 183 28.57 -24.69 -17.99
CA TRP A 183 27.81 -25.25 -19.09
C TRP A 183 28.63 -25.13 -20.37
N LYS A 184 28.33 -25.99 -21.33
CA LYS A 184 28.85 -25.92 -22.68
C LYS A 184 27.74 -26.36 -23.62
N LEU A 185 27.46 -25.58 -24.64
CA LEU A 185 26.59 -25.99 -25.73
C LEU A 185 27.44 -26.80 -26.73
N VAL A 186 26.96 -27.99 -27.10
CA VAL A 186 27.61 -28.91 -28.06
C VAL A 186 26.67 -29.22 -29.20
#